data_AF-A0A7C8HJ03-F1
#
_entry.id   AF-A0A7C8HJ03-F1
#
_cell.length_a   1.000
_cell.length_b   1.000
_cell.length_c   1.000
_cell.angle_alpha   90.00
_cell.angle_beta   90.00
_cell.angle_gamma   90.00
#
_symmetry.space_group_name_H-M   'P 1'
#
loop_
_entity.id
_entity.type
_entity.pdbx_description
1 polymer ?
#
loop_
_entity_poly.entity_id
_entity_poly.type
_entity_poly.pdbx_seq_one_letter_code
_entity_poly.pdbx_strand_id
1 'polypeptide(L)'
;MTALRILVGVLGGALLLAILWAAFAGGALHGSFLDQFGVITTLPWGIGALADLYVGFALIAVIVFLAERSWLNAILWAAPIFVVGNVWTAAWLIIRLPSLARRLNRPDLQEP
;
A
#
# COMPACT_ATOMS: atom_id res chain seq x y z
N MET A 1 10.40 10.71 13.92
CA MET A 1 9.59 9.47 13.86
C MET A 1 8.10 9.72 13.99
N THR A 2 7.63 10.52 14.95
CA THR A 2 6.20 10.84 15.10
C THR A 2 5.61 11.56 13.89
N ALA A 3 6.30 12.57 13.36
CA ALA A 3 5.84 13.31 12.17
C ALA A 3 5.64 12.40 10.93
N LEU A 4 6.57 11.48 10.67
CA LEU A 4 6.45 10.55 9.53
C LEU A 4 5.29 9.57 9.70
N ARG A 5 5.03 9.09 10.93
CA ARG A 5 3.86 8.23 11.22
C ARG A 5 2.55 8.99 11.02
N ILE A 6 2.49 10.25 11.45
CA ILE A 6 1.32 11.11 11.22
C ILE A 6 1.10 11.29 9.73
N LEU A 7 2.15 11.62 8.95
CA LEU A 7 2.05 11.78 7.51
C LEU A 7 1.53 10.51 6.83
N VAL A 8 2.10 9.34 7.14
CA VAL A 8 1.62 8.05 6.59
C VAL A 8 0.17 7.79 6.99
N GLY A 9 -0.21 8.10 8.24
CA GLY A 9 -1.59 7.98 8.71
C GLY A 9 -2.56 8.89 7.96
N VAL A 10 -2.18 10.14 7.72
CA VAL A 10 -2.98 11.11 6.95
C VAL A 10 -3.14 10.65 5.50
N LEU A 11 -2.04 10.24 4.84
CA LEU A 11 -2.09 9.76 3.46
C LEU A 11 -2.94 8.49 3.32
N GLY A 12 -2.74 7.52 4.22
CA GLY A 12 -3.53 6.28 4.24
C GLY A 12 -5.01 6.54 4.54
N GLY A 13 -5.31 7.44 5.48
CA GLY A 13 -6.67 7.85 5.81
C GLY A 13 -7.36 8.57 4.66
N ALA A 14 -6.67 9.51 4.01
CA ALA A 14 -7.19 10.22 2.84
C ALA A 14 -7.49 9.25 1.68
N LEU A 15 -6.59 8.30 1.42
CA LEU A 15 -6.82 7.26 0.41
C LEU A 15 -8.01 6.38 0.78
N LEU A 16 -8.14 5.96 2.03
CA LEU A 16 -9.29 5.18 2.50
C LEU A 16 -10.60 5.95 2.28
N LEU A 17 -10.63 7.24 2.63
CA LEU A 17 -11.80 8.09 2.40
C LEU A 17 -12.13 8.21 0.91
N ALA A 18 -11.14 8.34 0.03
CA ALA A 18 -11.35 8.36 -1.42
C ALA A 18 -11.93 7.03 -1.93
N ILE A 19 -11.44 5.89 -1.45
CA ILE A 19 -11.96 4.56 -1.79
C ILE A 19 -13.40 4.40 -1.33
N LEU A 20 -13.71 4.77 -0.08
CA LEU A 20 -15.06 4.70 0.46
C LEU A 20 -16.01 5.62 -0.32
N TRP A 21 -15.58 6.84 -0.61
CA TRP A 21 -16.33 7.76 -1.46
C TRP A 21 -16.61 7.13 -2.83
N ALA A 22 -15.60 6.57 -3.52
CA ALA A 22 -15.80 5.91 -4.81
C ALA A 22 -16.77 4.72 -4.73
N ALA A 23 -16.67 3.91 -3.68
CA ALA A 23 -17.54 2.75 -3.46
C ALA A 23 -19.01 3.14 -3.25
N PHE A 24 -19.27 4.26 -2.56
CA PHE A 24 -20.64 4.69 -2.24
C PHE A 24 -21.22 5.73 -3.23
N ALA A 25 -20.38 6.51 -3.91
CA ALA A 25 -20.82 7.54 -4.86
C ALA A 25 -21.13 6.97 -6.26
N GLY A 26 -20.50 5.86 -6.66
CA GLY A 26 -20.57 5.34 -8.04
C GLY A 26 -21.79 4.49 -8.40
N GLY A 27 -22.53 3.97 -7.41
CA GLY A 27 -23.51 2.90 -7.61
C GLY A 27 -24.72 3.24 -8.50
N ALA A 28 -25.10 4.52 -8.63
CA ALA A 28 -26.28 4.92 -9.39
C ALA A 28 -26.00 5.43 -10.81
N LEU A 29 -24.76 5.83 -11.13
CA LEU A 29 -24.45 6.59 -12.35
C LEU A 29 -23.46 5.91 -13.30
N HIS A 30 -22.59 5.02 -12.82
CA HIS A 30 -21.43 4.52 -13.59
C HIS A 30 -21.26 2.99 -13.59
N GLY A 31 -22.27 2.25 -13.11
CA GLY A 31 -22.22 0.78 -13.03
C GLY A 31 -21.42 0.27 -11.82
N SER A 32 -21.27 -1.06 -11.74
CA SER A 32 -20.56 -1.73 -10.66
C SER A 32 -19.05 -1.46 -10.71
N PHE A 33 -18.34 -1.80 -9.63
CA PHE A 33 -16.88 -1.74 -9.59
C PHE A 33 -16.23 -2.49 -10.77
N LEU A 34 -16.74 -3.67 -11.12
CA LEU A 34 -16.20 -4.47 -12.22
C LEU A 34 -16.42 -3.82 -13.58
N ASP A 35 -17.53 -3.11 -13.78
CA ASP A 35 -17.80 -2.39 -15.02
C ASP A 35 -16.80 -1.25 -15.20
N GLN A 36 -16.60 -0.45 -14.16
CA GLN A 36 -15.63 0.66 -14.16
C GLN A 36 -14.19 0.16 -14.31
N PHE A 37 -13.84 -0.92 -13.62
CA PHE A 37 -12.54 -1.56 -13.75
C PHE A 37 -12.31 -2.12 -15.16
N GLY A 38 -13.34 -2.70 -15.77
CA GLY A 38 -13.31 -3.17 -17.15
C GLY A 38 -13.03 -2.06 -18.16
N VAL A 39 -13.54 -0.84 -17.94
CA VAL A 39 -13.21 0.31 -18.80
C VAL A 39 -11.73 0.70 -18.65
N ILE A 40 -11.19 0.71 -17.42
CA ILE A 40 -9.79 1.08 -17.17
C ILE A 40 -8.83 0.18 -17.95
N THR A 41 -9.11 -1.12 -18.07
CA THR A 41 -8.25 -2.06 -18.80
C THR A 41 -8.31 -1.90 -20.31
N THR A 42 -9.23 -1.10 -20.86
CA THR A 42 -9.26 -0.76 -22.30
C THR A 42 -8.43 0.48 -22.64
N LEU A 43 -8.06 1.28 -21.63
CA LEU A 43 -7.30 2.51 -21.81
C LEU A 43 -5.79 2.23 -21.72
N PRO A 44 -4.95 2.67 -22.67
CA PRO A 44 -3.50 2.44 -22.61
C PRO A 44 -2.86 2.94 -21.31
N TRP A 45 -3.24 4.15 -20.88
CA TRP A 45 -2.80 4.71 -19.59
C TRP A 45 -3.41 4.00 -18.39
N GLY A 46 -4.61 3.42 -18.53
CA GLY A 46 -5.23 2.62 -17.48
C GLY A 46 -4.45 1.33 -17.21
N ILE A 47 -4.07 0.61 -18.27
CA ILE A 47 -3.18 -0.56 -18.18
C ILE A 47 -1.83 -0.17 -17.57
N GLY A 48 -1.22 0.92 -18.06
CA GLY A 48 0.06 1.40 -17.54
C GLY A 48 0.01 1.75 -16.05
N ALA A 49 -1.03 2.43 -15.60
CA ALA A 49 -1.23 2.77 -14.18
C ALA A 49 -1.49 1.53 -13.31
N LEU A 50 -2.25 0.54 -13.81
CA LEU A 50 -2.43 -0.73 -13.11
C LEU A 50 -1.11 -1.49 -12.99
N ALA A 51 -0.33 -1.57 -14.07
CA ALA A 51 0.98 -2.22 -14.04
C ALA A 51 1.92 -1.54 -13.02
N ASP A 52 2.00 -0.21 -13.03
CA ASP A 52 2.78 0.56 -12.06
C ASP A 52 2.34 0.26 -10.61
N LEU A 53 1.03 0.29 -10.36
CA LEU A 53 0.46 0.01 -9.05
C LEU A 53 0.80 -1.40 -8.54
N TYR A 54 0.58 -2.43 -9.36
CA TYR A 54 0.79 -3.82 -8.97
C TYR A 54 2.28 -4.19 -8.86
N VAL A 55 3.14 -3.61 -9.71
CA VAL A 55 4.60 -3.72 -9.55
C VAL A 55 5.02 -3.06 -8.24
N GLY A 56 4.51 -1.86 -7.93
CA GLY A 56 4.72 -1.20 -6.65
C GLY A 56 4.31 -2.06 -5.45
N PHE A 57 3.16 -2.73 -5.53
CA PHE A 57 2.71 -3.67 -4.50
C PHE A 57 3.68 -4.84 -4.31
N ALA A 58 4.19 -5.42 -5.40
CA ALA A 58 5.17 -6.49 -5.34
C ALA A 58 6.49 -6.03 -4.69
N LEU A 59 6.99 -4.84 -5.06
CA LEU A 59 8.20 -4.27 -4.47
C LEU A 59 8.06 -4.04 -2.96
N ILE A 60 6.92 -3.49 -2.53
CA ILE A 60 6.62 -3.33 -1.10
C ILE A 60 6.45 -4.68 -0.41
N ALA A 61 5.78 -5.66 -1.03
CA ALA A 61 5.63 -7.00 -0.46
C ALA A 61 7.00 -7.63 -0.18
N VAL A 62 7.98 -7.48 -1.09
CA VAL A 62 9.37 -7.93 -0.85
C VAL A 62 9.96 -7.24 0.39
N ILE A 63 9.80 -5.93 0.54
CA ILE A 63 10.28 -5.18 1.71
C ILE A 63 9.60 -5.69 3.00
N VAL A 64 8.30 -5.98 2.96
CA VAL A 64 7.57 -6.56 4.10
C VAL A 64 8.16 -7.92 4.48
N PHE A 65 8.44 -8.79 3.51
CA PHE A 65 9.07 -10.09 3.74
C PHE A 65 10.46 -9.98 4.35
N LEU A 66 11.26 -9.00 3.93
CA LEU A 66 12.59 -8.76 4.50
C LEU A 66 12.53 -8.13 5.91
N ALA A 67 11.50 -7.33 6.18
CA ALA A 67 11.35 -6.62 7.44
C ALA A 67 10.81 -7.50 8.57
N GLU A 68 9.88 -8.39 8.26
CA GLU A 68 9.24 -9.29 9.23
C GLU A 68 10.14 -10.49 9.56
N ARG A 69 10.23 -10.83 10.85
CA ARG A 69 11.06 -11.96 11.31
C ARG A 69 10.40 -13.32 11.06
N SER A 70 9.07 -13.34 10.98
CA SER A 70 8.27 -14.56 10.77
C SER A 70 7.66 -14.54 9.39
N TRP A 71 7.84 -15.62 8.63
CA TRP A 71 7.28 -15.79 7.30
C TRP A 71 5.75 -15.75 7.30
N LEU A 72 5.10 -16.22 8.37
CA LEU A 72 3.64 -16.14 8.54
C LEU A 72 3.18 -14.68 8.69
N ASN A 73 3.89 -13.89 9.51
CA ASN A 73 3.57 -12.47 9.67
C ASN A 73 3.85 -11.71 8.36
N ALA A 74 4.92 -12.07 7.66
CA ALA A 74 5.21 -11.50 6.35
C ALA A 74 4.07 -11.73 5.37
N ILE A 75 3.57 -12.97 5.24
CA ILE A 75 2.44 -13.30 4.38
C ILE A 75 1.19 -12.53 4.79
N LEU A 76 0.89 -12.47 6.09
CA LEU A 76 -0.28 -11.77 6.63
C LEU A 76 -0.26 -10.28 6.29
N TRP A 77 0.91 -9.66 6.19
CA TRP A 77 1.04 -8.26 5.81
C TRP A 77 1.17 -8.05 4.30
N ALA A 78 1.87 -8.94 3.59
CA ALA A 78 2.17 -8.79 2.17
C ALA A 78 1.00 -9.20 1.27
N ALA A 79 0.34 -10.32 1.55
CA ALA A 79 -0.71 -10.85 0.67
C ALA A 79 -1.92 -9.90 0.53
N PRO A 80 -2.43 -9.27 1.60
CA PRO A 80 -3.58 -8.37 1.48
C PRO A 80 -3.28 -7.08 0.69
N ILE A 81 -2.02 -6.71 0.48
CA ILE A 81 -1.66 -5.50 -0.30
C ILE A 81 -2.19 -5.60 -1.73
N PHE A 82 -2.23 -6.79 -2.33
CA PHE A 82 -2.73 -6.98 -3.70
C PHE A 82 -4.24 -6.80 -3.86
N VAL A 83 -4.98 -6.79 -2.75
CA VAL A 83 -6.45 -6.67 -2.73
C VAL A 83 -6.87 -5.34 -2.10
N VAL A 84 -6.31 -4.99 -0.94
CA VAL A 84 -6.63 -3.78 -0.17
C VAL A 84 -5.82 -2.57 -0.66
N GLY A 85 -4.66 -2.81 -1.26
CA GLY A 85 -3.78 -1.78 -1.78
C GLY A 85 -3.04 -0.99 -0.70
N ASN A 86 -2.69 0.25 -1.04
CA ASN A 86 -1.80 1.09 -0.24
C ASN A 86 -2.33 1.49 1.14
N VAL A 87 -3.64 1.36 1.39
CA VAL A 87 -4.20 1.56 2.74
C VAL A 87 -3.63 0.52 3.72
N TRP A 88 -3.49 -0.73 3.28
CA TRP A 88 -2.90 -1.79 4.10
C TRP A 88 -1.40 -1.58 4.30
N THR A 89 -0.69 -1.17 3.24
CA THR A 89 0.72 -0.76 3.33
C THR A 89 0.92 0.37 4.33
N ALA A 90 0.04 1.38 4.34
CA ALA A 90 0.11 2.49 5.29
C ALA A 90 -0.09 2.00 6.73
N ALA A 91 -1.04 1.10 6.98
CA ALA A 91 -1.25 0.50 8.30
C ALA A 91 0.00 -0.26 8.77
N TRP A 92 0.58 -1.09 7.89
CA TRP A 92 1.83 -1.80 8.19
C TRP A 92 2.98 -0.84 8.51
N LEU A 93 3.17 0.19 7.69
CA LEU A 93 4.20 1.20 7.88
C LEU A 93 4.03 1.89 9.22
N ILE A 94 2.84 2.38 9.59
CA ILE A 94 2.61 3.07 10.88
C ILE A 94 3.06 2.23 12.09
N ILE A 95 2.90 0.91 12.00
CA ILE A 95 3.28 -0.03 13.06
C ILE A 95 4.79 -0.33 13.02
N ARG A 96 5.38 -0.56 11.82
CA ARG A 96 6.78 -1.01 11.68
C ARG A 96 7.81 0.11 11.53
N LEU A 97 7.39 1.34 11.28
CA LEU A 97 8.28 2.47 11.06
C LEU A 97 9.28 2.71 12.20
N PRO A 98 8.91 2.65 13.50
CA PRO A 98 9.88 2.84 14.58
C PRO A 98 10.94 1.73 14.65
N SER A 99 10.58 0.48 14.31
CA SER A 99 11.55 -0.61 14.22
C SER A 99 12.46 -0.48 12.99
N LEU A 100 11.90 -0.10 11.84
CA LEU A 100 12.67 0.08 10.61
C LEU A 100 13.66 1.23 10.73
N ALA A 101 13.22 2.39 11.24
CA ALA A 101 14.10 3.54 11.45
C ALA A 101 15.25 3.22 12.41
N ARG A 102 15.00 2.43 13.47
CA ARG A 102 16.06 1.98 14.37
C ARG A 102 17.05 1.04 13.71
N ARG A 103 16.63 0.22 12.73
CA ARG A 103 17.52 -0.68 11.98
C ARG A 103 18.36 0.09 10.96
N LEU A 104 17.78 1.09 10.29
CA LEU A 104 18.47 1.91 9.29
C LEU A 104 19.48 2.89 9.90
N ASN A 105 19.20 3.40 11.12
CA ASN A 105 20.10 4.30 11.83
C ASN A 105 21.19 3.57 12.66
N ARG A 106 21.44 2.29 12.38
CA ARG A 106 22.46 1.51 13.08
C ARG A 106 23.88 1.92 12.62
N PRO A 107 24.78 2.35 13.52
CA PRO A 107 26.12 2.80 13.16
C PRO A 107 26.98 1.71 12.50
N ASP A 108 26.75 0.45 12.86
CA ASP A 108 27.46 -0.73 12.32
C ASP A 108 27.20 -0.99 10.83
N LEU A 109 26.16 -0.38 10.26
CA LEU A 109 25.87 -0.44 8.81
C LEU A 109 26.36 0.81 8.05
N GLN A 110 26.98 1.77 8.76
CA GLN A 110 27.39 3.07 8.21
C GLN A 110 28.91 3.22 8.05
N GLU A 111 29.71 2.25 8.52
CA GLU A 111 31.15 2.24 8.23
C GLU A 111 31.43 1.46 6.93
N PRO A 112 32.27 2.02 6.02
CA PRO A 112 32.53 1.46 4.69
C PRO A 112 33.44 0.22 4.68
#